data_AF-A0AAQ1RW33-F1
#
_entry.id   AF-A0AAQ1RW33-F1
#
_cell.length_a   1.000
_cell.length_b   1.000
_cell.length_c   1.000
_cell.angle_alpha   90.00
_cell.angle_beta   90.00
_cell.angle_gamma   90.00
#
_symmetry.space_group_name_H-M   'P 1'
#
loop_
_entity.id
_entity.type
_entity.pdbx_description
1 polymer ?
#
loop_
_entity_poly.entity_id
_entity_poly.type
_entity_poly.pdbx_seq_one_letter_code
_entity_poly.pdbx_strand_id
1 'polypeptide(L)'
;MLNSEQVKCLFEQEAILIGNSDGVPIYRVAELFGDESAEFAGKYGTAGVYNSIFGVRGFSLHYLTFRGFQQAASYANVLEIKKSKGAPPSAEVALSQQTGERDRKNAQVARVPPSPKSR
;
A
#
# COMPACT_ATOMS: atom_id res chain seq x y z
N MET A 1 6.97 1.36 8.67
CA MET A 1 7.28 -0.09 8.74
C MET A 1 7.65 -0.54 10.14
N LEU A 2 7.31 -1.77 10.52
CA LEU A 2 7.56 -2.37 11.84
C LEU A 2 8.51 -3.58 11.78
N ASN A 3 9.37 -3.73 12.78
CA ASN A 3 10.20 -4.93 12.99
C ASN A 3 9.49 -5.97 13.89
N SER A 4 10.10 -7.15 14.06
CA SER A 4 9.50 -8.25 14.84
C SER A 4 9.21 -7.88 16.30
N GLU A 5 10.09 -7.12 16.96
CA GLU A 5 9.92 -6.73 18.36
C GLU A 5 8.78 -5.72 18.53
N GLN A 6 8.69 -4.75 17.63
CA GLN A 6 7.58 -3.78 17.59
C GLN A 6 6.25 -4.47 17.33
N VAL A 7 6.21 -5.45 16.40
CA VAL A 7 5.01 -6.24 16.12
C VAL A 7 4.60 -7.07 17.34
N LYS A 8 5.56 -7.66 18.07
CA LYS A 8 5.28 -8.40 19.30
C LYS A 8 4.70 -7.49 20.38
N CYS A 9 5.31 -6.35 20.63
CA CYS A 9 4.83 -5.40 21.63
C CYS A 9 3.41 -4.90 21.30
N LEU A 10 3.15 -4.58 20.02
CA LEU A 10 1.83 -4.16 19.57
C LEU A 10 0.79 -5.28 19.71
N PHE A 11 1.16 -6.53 19.41
CA PHE A 11 0.27 -7.66 19.66
C PHE A 11 -0.07 -7.80 21.15
N GLU A 12 0.92 -7.73 22.03
CA GLU A 12 0.71 -7.86 23.48
C GLU A 12 -0.18 -6.74 24.05
N GLN A 13 -0.16 -5.56 23.43
CA GLN A 13 -1.02 -4.42 23.81
C GLN A 13 -2.48 -4.59 23.35
N GLU A 14 -2.68 -5.20 22.18
CA GLU A 14 -3.96 -5.22 21.47
C GLU A 14 -4.69 -6.57 21.55
N ALA A 15 -3.97 -7.62 21.95
CA ALA A 15 -4.52 -8.94 22.08
C ALA A 15 -5.43 -9.04 23.30
N ILE A 16 -6.52 -9.77 23.11
CA ILE A 16 -7.45 -10.14 24.17
C ILE A 16 -7.47 -11.65 24.31
N LEU A 17 -7.80 -12.14 25.51
CA LEU A 17 -7.99 -13.56 25.74
C LEU A 17 -9.26 -14.05 25.03
N ILE A 18 -9.11 -15.02 24.14
CA ILE A 18 -10.22 -15.65 23.41
C ILE A 18 -10.12 -17.17 23.56
N GLY A 19 -11.06 -17.76 24.30
CA GLY A 19 -11.02 -19.18 24.66
C GLY A 19 -9.82 -19.49 25.55
N ASN A 20 -8.78 -20.10 24.98
CA ASN A 20 -7.54 -20.47 25.68
C ASN A 20 -6.28 -19.84 25.04
N SER A 21 -6.45 -18.81 24.22
CA SER A 21 -5.38 -18.21 23.44
C SER A 21 -5.57 -16.71 23.30
N ASP A 22 -4.48 -15.96 23.30
CA ASP A 22 -4.53 -14.53 23.01
C ASP A 22 -4.65 -14.29 21.51
N GLY A 23 -5.48 -13.33 21.13
CA GLY A 23 -5.71 -12.97 19.75
C GLY A 23 -6.21 -11.55 19.57
N VAL A 24 -5.95 -10.98 18.40
CA VAL A 24 -6.39 -9.62 18.06
C VAL A 24 -7.60 -9.72 17.13
N PRO A 25 -8.75 -9.11 17.48
CA PRO A 25 -9.92 -9.09 16.60
C PRO A 25 -9.62 -8.49 15.23
N ILE A 26 -10.21 -9.04 14.16
CA ILE A 26 -9.94 -8.58 12.78
C ILE A 26 -10.20 -7.08 12.60
N TYR A 27 -11.25 -6.53 13.21
CA TYR A 27 -11.54 -5.10 13.11
C TYR A 27 -10.40 -4.25 13.69
N ARG A 28 -9.76 -4.71 14.77
CA ARG A 28 -8.63 -4.00 15.38
C ARG A 28 -7.38 -4.10 14.53
N VAL A 29 -7.16 -5.25 13.87
CA VAL A 29 -6.09 -5.41 12.87
C VAL A 29 -6.27 -4.42 11.71
N ALA A 30 -7.51 -4.21 11.26
CA ALA A 30 -7.81 -3.24 10.20
C ALA A 30 -7.52 -1.79 10.64
N GLU A 31 -7.83 -1.42 11.88
CA GLU A 31 -7.48 -0.10 12.42
C GLU A 31 -5.96 0.13 12.49
N LEU A 32 -5.19 -0.92 12.78
CA LEU A 32 -3.72 -0.83 12.93
C LEU A 32 -2.97 -0.86 11.59
N PHE A 33 -3.41 -1.71 10.65
CA PHE A 33 -2.65 -2.02 9.42
C PHE A 33 -3.42 -1.77 8.12
N GLY A 34 -4.68 -1.35 8.21
CA GLY A 34 -5.59 -1.17 7.08
C GLY A 34 -6.36 -2.44 6.71
N ASP A 35 -7.50 -2.24 6.04
CA ASP A 35 -8.43 -3.31 5.64
C ASP A 35 -7.77 -4.38 4.77
N GLU A 36 -6.91 -3.99 3.81
CA GLU A 36 -6.20 -4.94 2.93
C GLU A 36 -5.33 -5.92 3.73
N SER A 37 -4.66 -5.44 4.78
CA SER A 37 -3.79 -6.26 5.63
C SER A 37 -4.60 -7.22 6.49
N ALA A 38 -5.74 -6.75 7.02
CA ALA A 38 -6.65 -7.57 7.82
C ALA A 38 -7.33 -8.65 6.97
N GLU A 39 -7.77 -8.30 5.77
CA GLU A 39 -8.35 -9.23 4.80
C GLU A 39 -7.33 -10.28 4.35
N PHE A 40 -6.09 -9.86 4.05
CA PHE A 40 -5.02 -10.78 3.66
C PHE A 40 -4.74 -11.82 4.76
N ALA A 41 -4.53 -11.38 5.99
CA ALA A 41 -4.24 -12.31 7.09
C ALA A 41 -5.48 -13.14 7.51
N GLY A 42 -6.69 -12.59 7.34
CA GLY A 42 -7.94 -13.29 7.62
C GLY A 42 -8.30 -14.37 6.57
N LYS A 43 -7.95 -14.16 5.30
CA LYS A 43 -8.26 -15.10 4.20
C LYS A 43 -7.19 -16.17 3.99
N TYR A 44 -5.92 -15.84 4.20
CA TYR A 44 -4.81 -16.70 3.81
C TYR A 44 -4.07 -17.26 5.03
N GLY A 45 -4.42 -18.49 5.41
CA GLY A 45 -3.72 -19.21 6.47
C GLY A 45 -4.48 -20.45 6.93
N THR A 46 -3.79 -21.33 7.65
CA THR A 46 -4.43 -22.46 8.32
C THR A 46 -5.24 -21.96 9.51
N ALA A 47 -6.54 -22.26 9.54
CA ALA A 47 -7.43 -21.96 10.66
C ALA A 47 -6.89 -22.59 11.96
N GLY A 48 -7.02 -21.88 13.08
CA GLY A 48 -6.43 -22.24 14.37
C GLY A 48 -4.93 -21.92 14.50
N VAL A 49 -4.22 -21.68 13.39
CA VAL A 49 -2.79 -21.30 13.41
C VAL A 49 -2.62 -19.80 13.18
N TYR A 50 -3.28 -19.24 12.16
CA TYR A 50 -3.15 -17.82 11.78
C TYR A 50 -4.39 -17.01 12.16
N ASN A 51 -5.57 -17.57 11.90
CA ASN A 51 -6.85 -16.96 12.21
C ASN A 51 -7.76 -17.99 12.87
N SER A 52 -8.76 -17.52 13.60
CA SER A 52 -9.77 -18.37 14.19
C SER A 52 -11.05 -17.56 14.43
N ILE A 53 -12.10 -18.26 14.84
CA ILE A 53 -13.42 -17.69 15.12
C ILE A 53 -13.85 -18.17 16.50
N PHE A 54 -14.35 -17.23 17.32
CA PHE A 54 -14.96 -17.56 18.60
C PHE A 54 -16.42 -17.12 18.62
N GLY A 55 -17.33 -18.06 18.88
CA GLY A 55 -18.77 -17.84 18.83
C GLY A 55 -19.40 -17.70 20.21
N VAL A 56 -20.28 -16.72 20.38
CA VAL A 56 -21.15 -16.54 21.55
C VAL A 56 -22.58 -16.27 21.07
N ARG A 57 -23.48 -17.25 21.26
CA ARG A 57 -24.95 -17.15 21.04
C ARG A 57 -25.37 -16.21 19.89
N GLY A 58 -24.98 -16.53 18.66
CA GLY A 58 -25.37 -15.78 17.46
C GLY A 58 -24.39 -14.67 17.05
N PHE A 59 -23.35 -14.42 17.85
CA PHE A 59 -22.23 -13.56 17.50
C PHE A 59 -20.98 -14.41 17.24
N SER A 60 -20.25 -14.10 16.17
CA SER A 60 -18.98 -14.74 15.83
C SER A 60 -17.90 -13.68 15.73
N LEU A 61 -16.87 -13.79 16.57
CA LEU A 61 -15.72 -12.91 16.55
C LEU A 61 -14.59 -13.57 15.75
N HIS A 62 -14.23 -12.98 14.61
CA HIS A 62 -13.04 -13.36 13.88
C HIS A 62 -11.82 -12.65 14.47
N TYR A 63 -10.73 -13.39 14.66
CA TYR A 63 -9.50 -12.86 15.24
C TYR A 63 -8.26 -13.52 14.62
N LEU A 64 -7.12 -12.86 14.77
CA LEU A 64 -5.81 -13.37 14.39
C LEU A 64 -5.03 -13.80 15.63
N THR A 65 -4.31 -14.91 15.51
CA THR A 65 -3.28 -15.30 16.47
C THR A 65 -2.05 -14.39 16.30
N PHE A 66 -1.04 -14.53 17.16
CA PHE A 66 0.22 -13.81 16.96
C PHE A 66 0.84 -14.06 15.57
N ARG A 67 0.75 -15.28 15.04
CA ARG A 67 1.27 -15.61 13.70
C ARG A 67 0.48 -14.91 12.59
N GLY A 68 -0.85 -14.87 12.70
CA GLY A 68 -1.69 -14.11 11.77
C GLY A 68 -1.40 -12.61 11.83
N PHE A 69 -1.21 -12.09 13.04
CA PHE A 69 -0.87 -10.68 13.25
C PHE A 69 0.48 -10.31 12.64
N GLN A 70 1.51 -11.15 12.79
CA GLN A 70 2.79 -11.00 12.10
C GLN A 70 2.64 -10.97 10.58
N GLN A 71 1.75 -11.81 10.03
CA GLN A 71 1.48 -11.83 8.59
C GLN A 71 0.80 -10.53 8.11
N ALA A 72 -0.17 -10.02 8.86
CA ALA A 72 -0.80 -8.73 8.58
C ALA A 72 0.23 -7.58 8.60
N ALA A 73 1.07 -7.51 9.63
CA ALA A 73 2.13 -6.51 9.73
C ALA A 73 3.16 -6.63 8.60
N SER A 74 3.52 -7.86 8.21
CA SER A 74 4.43 -8.12 7.09
C SER A 74 3.85 -7.63 5.77
N TYR A 75 2.56 -7.88 5.53
CA TYR A 75 1.86 -7.40 4.34
C TYR A 75 1.83 -5.87 4.30
N ALA A 76 1.50 -5.22 5.41
CA ALA A 76 1.51 -3.75 5.53
C ALA A 76 2.89 -3.15 5.23
N ASN A 77 3.96 -3.76 5.79
CA ASN A 77 5.34 -3.35 5.51
C ASN A 77 5.67 -3.42 4.02
N VAL A 78 5.29 -4.52 3.35
CA VAL A 78 5.55 -4.70 1.90
C VAL A 78 4.74 -3.71 1.07
N LEU A 79 3.50 -3.41 1.45
CA LEU A 79 2.70 -2.38 0.78
C LEU A 79 3.33 -1.00 0.90
N GLU A 80 3.87 -0.64 2.06
CA GLU A 80 4.59 0.62 2.27
C GLU A 80 5.82 0.72 1.36
N ILE A 81 6.58 -0.37 1.20
CA ILE A 81 7.70 -0.45 0.26
C ILE A 81 7.24 -0.35 -1.20
N LYS A 82 6.14 -1.03 -1.56
CA LYS A 82 5.57 -0.96 -2.91
C LYS A 82 5.16 0.47 -3.26
N LYS A 83 4.55 1.19 -2.31
CA LYS A 83 4.17 2.60 -2.48
C LYS A 83 5.40 3.50 -2.64
N SER A 84 6.43 3.31 -1.82
CA SER A 84 7.66 4.13 -1.90
C SER A 84 8.47 3.88 -3.18
N LYS A 85 8.50 2.65 -3.69
CA LYS A 85 9.14 2.31 -4.97
C LYS A 85 8.28 2.61 -6.21
N GLY A 86 6.97 2.72 -6.02
CA GLY A 86 5.97 2.90 -7.08
C GLY A 86 5.45 4.33 -7.23
N ALA A 87 5.90 5.29 -6.41
CA ALA A 87 5.56 6.70 -6.59
C ALA A 87 6.18 7.19 -7.92
N PRO A 88 5.38 7.63 -8.91
CA PRO A 88 5.95 8.38 -10.03
C PRO A 88 6.65 9.63 -9.46
N PRO A 89 7.76 10.11 -10.07
CA PRO A 89 8.40 11.33 -9.64
C PRO A 89 7.37 12.47 -9.64
N SER A 90 6.94 12.89 -8.45
CA SER A 90 5.98 13.96 -8.26
C SER A 90 6.52 15.24 -8.88
N ALA A 91 6.01 15.59 -10.06
CA ALA A 91 5.60 16.92 -10.50
C ALA A 91 6.58 18.12 -10.43
N GLU A 92 7.86 17.99 -10.10
CA GLU A 92 8.80 19.15 -10.13
C GLU A 92 9.66 19.25 -11.40
N VAL A 93 9.79 18.18 -12.19
CA VAL A 93 10.70 18.19 -13.38
C VAL A 93 9.96 18.47 -14.69
N ALA A 94 8.62 18.42 -14.71
CA ALA A 94 7.84 18.55 -15.94
C ALA A 94 7.70 20.00 -16.45
N LEU A 95 7.93 21.02 -15.62
CA LEU A 95 7.76 22.42 -16.05
C LEU A 95 9.01 23.02 -16.75
N SER A 96 10.17 22.35 -16.64
CA SER A 96 11.42 22.86 -17.22
C SER A 96 11.68 22.41 -18.66
N GLN A 97 10.94 21.41 -19.16
CA GLN A 97 11.15 20.87 -20.51
C GLN A 97 10.19 21.44 -21.55
N GLN A 98 9.11 22.11 -21.14
CA GLN A 98 8.12 22.64 -22.09
C GLN A 98 8.47 24.03 -22.66
N THR A 99 9.45 24.73 -22.05
CA THR A 99 9.87 26.07 -22.48
C THR A 99 10.93 26.03 -23.59
N GLY A 100 11.69 24.93 -23.73
CA GLY A 100 12.77 24.82 -24.72
C GLY A 100 12.37 24.36 -26.13
N GLU A 101 11.20 23.72 -26.28
CA GLU A 101 10.76 23.17 -27.57
C GLU A 101 9.86 24.11 -28.39
N ARG A 102 9.30 25.15 -27.79
CA ARG A 102 8.51 26.16 -28.54
C ARG A 102 9.39 27.09 -29.37
N ASP A 103 10.60 27.41 -28.90
CA ASP A 103 11.50 28.32 -29.62
C ASP A 103 12.14 27.69 -30.85
N ARG A 104 12.36 26.36 -30.89
CA ARG A 104 12.94 25.68 -32.06
C ARG A 104 11.98 25.58 -33.24
N LYS A 105 10.67 25.47 -32.99
CA LYS A 105 9.68 25.35 -34.07
C LYS A 105 9.38 26.67 -34.78
N ASN A 106 9.60 27.82 -34.13
CA ASN A 106 9.32 29.12 -34.75
C ASN A 106 10.44 29.65 -35.65
N ALA A 107 11.67 29.10 -35.54
CA ALA A 107 12.81 29.50 -36.37
C ALA A 107 12.84 28.81 -37.75
N GLN A 108 12.11 27.72 -37.96
CA GLN A 108 12.21 26.89 -39.18
C GLN A 108 11.24 27.32 -40.31
N VAL A 109 10.25 28.19 -40.06
CA VAL A 109 9.19 28.52 -41.03
C VAL A 109 9.55 29.70 -41.94
N ALA A 110 10.61 30.46 -41.65
CA ALA A 110 10.97 31.68 -42.38
C ALA A 110 12.02 31.49 -43.48
N ARG A 111 11.84 30.51 -44.39
CA ARG A 111 12.63 30.45 -45.65
C ARG A 111 11.77 29.95 -46.82
N VAL A 112 10.95 30.84 -47.37
CA VAL A 112 10.36 30.69 -48.71
C VAL A 112 11.27 31.41 -49.71
N PRO A 113 11.83 30.75 -50.72
CA PRO A 113 12.58 31.44 -51.78
C PRO A 113 11.61 32.07 -52.81
N PRO A 114 11.92 33.23 -53.40
CA PRO A 114 11.06 33.87 -54.40
C PRO A 114 11.11 33.13 -55.74
N SER A 115 9.95 32.98 -56.37
CA SER A 115 9.78 32.36 -57.69
C SER A 115 10.35 33.26 -58.82
N PRO A 116 10.93 32.68 -59.88
CA PRO A 116 11.51 33.46 -60.97
C PRO A 116 10.43 34.02 -61.90
N LYS A 117 10.61 35.28 -62.32
CA LYS A 117 9.77 35.96 -63.32
C LYS A 117 10.10 35.43 -64.72
N SER A 118 9.08 35.04 -65.47
CA SER A 118 9.17 34.76 -66.90
C SER A 118 8.59 35.92 -67.70
N ARG A 119 9.27 36.19 -68.82
CA ARG A 119 9.21 37.31 -69.74
C ARG A 119 7.88 37.50 -70.48
#